data_AF-A0A0D1ZZP9-F1
#
_entry.id   AF-A0A0D1ZZP9-F1
#
_cell.length_a   1.000
_cell.length_b   1.000
_cell.length_c   1.000
_cell.angle_alpha   90.00
_cell.angle_beta   90.00
_cell.angle_gamma   90.00
#
_symmetry.space_group_name_H-M   'P 1'
#
loop_
_entity.id
_entity.type
_entity.pdbx_description
1 polymer ?
#
loop_
_entity_poly.entity_id
_entity_poly.type
_entity_poly.pdbx_seq_one_letter_code
_entity_poly.pdbx_strand_id
1 'polypeptide(L)'
;MAVPGVCLLCLLTLFVLPTPSLGVSIQSDIISRCNNATGPADQCSIVGDGDFYGLGVRIGIYASWFASWVSNSFLLDAREICQSLDTNASFLFAIAVVVATYSTSGNIRVIDALILLLLSFGYLLSVMTLWGYRTKPANRKHFGGWGTHFRLILVNAICAYGIWFWSVGMTDKLPQCNTREQCGGLKLWILVEVPIAGAGIRNLFLAFSCICGAFYFTMFLAASLALLKLLRDMSDSNWKDCREPFSWKLREKIAKAEPWPLNLPKWTRMSIAGLTGVWLVFAIASIEMTLKINHVTGDRVQTFIATAGQFIPLVIGGCTLLRVLWKVGLWADLVVESRYHVPALALRVQMLETLWPKASDAKKASRIGFRKLQLLELYLGVLWFSFLAVIGSK
;
A
#
# COMPACT_ATOMS: atom_id res chain seq x y z
N MET A 1 -10.09 14.07 -32.15
CA MET A 1 -10.62 12.69 -32.01
C MET A 1 -9.47 11.67 -31.97
N ALA A 2 -8.67 11.62 -30.88
CA ALA A 2 -7.55 10.66 -30.77
C ALA A 2 -7.08 10.41 -29.32
N VAL A 3 -7.99 10.34 -28.35
CA VAL A 3 -7.65 10.20 -26.90
C VAL A 3 -8.21 8.93 -26.21
N PRO A 4 -9.20 8.17 -26.73
CA PRO A 4 -9.61 6.91 -26.08
C PRO A 4 -8.55 5.80 -26.15
N GLY A 5 -7.65 5.84 -27.14
CA GLY A 5 -6.68 4.77 -27.39
C GLY A 5 -5.52 4.71 -26.38
N VAL A 6 -5.09 5.85 -25.84
CA VAL A 6 -3.86 5.95 -25.03
C VAL A 6 -4.01 5.26 -23.67
N CYS A 7 -5.20 5.30 -23.07
CA CYS A 7 -5.44 4.69 -21.76
C CYS A 7 -5.53 3.15 -21.83
N LEU A 8 -6.11 2.63 -22.92
CA LEU A 8 -6.16 1.18 -23.19
C LEU A 8 -4.77 0.66 -23.60
N LEU A 9 -4.00 1.46 -24.35
CA LEU A 9 -2.60 1.15 -24.66
C LEU A 9 -1.75 1.10 -23.39
N CYS A 10 -1.89 2.03 -22.43
CA CYS A 10 -1.12 2.01 -21.18
C CYS A 10 -1.38 0.77 -20.31
N LEU A 11 -2.63 0.30 -20.25
CA LEU A 11 -3.00 -0.94 -19.57
C LEU A 11 -2.45 -2.19 -20.28
N LEU A 12 -2.40 -2.18 -21.62
CA LEU A 12 -1.77 -3.24 -22.41
C LEU A 12 -0.24 -3.19 -22.35
N THR A 13 0.40 -2.01 -22.31
CA THR A 13 1.86 -1.88 -22.26
C THR A 13 2.46 -2.30 -20.93
N LEU A 14 1.72 -2.22 -19.82
CA LEU A 14 2.15 -2.79 -18.53
C LEU A 14 2.24 -4.33 -18.56
N PHE A 15 1.53 -4.98 -19.49
CA PHE A 15 1.58 -6.43 -19.72
C PHE A 15 2.44 -6.84 -20.93
N VAL A 16 2.96 -5.89 -21.72
CA VAL A 16 3.78 -6.14 -22.93
C VAL A 16 5.20 -5.57 -22.75
N LEU A 17 5.74 -5.56 -21.53
CA LEU A 17 7.16 -5.27 -21.36
C LEU A 17 7.99 -6.39 -22.03
N PRO A 18 8.88 -6.06 -22.98
CA PRO A 18 9.73 -7.05 -23.63
C PRO A 18 10.64 -7.69 -22.58
N THR A 19 10.76 -9.01 -22.66
CA THR A 19 11.64 -9.82 -21.82
C THR A 19 13.10 -9.36 -21.96
N PRO A 20 13.81 -9.03 -20.87
CA PRO A 20 15.26 -8.99 -20.93
C PRO A 20 15.77 -10.42 -21.16
N SER A 21 16.46 -10.64 -22.28
CA SER A 21 17.02 -11.92 -22.73
C SER A 21 18.22 -12.44 -21.92
N LEU A 22 18.35 -12.04 -20.64
CA LEU A 22 19.45 -12.43 -19.75
C LEU A 22 19.18 -13.73 -18.95
N GLY A 23 18.09 -14.44 -19.24
CA GLY A 23 17.58 -15.55 -18.40
C GLY A 23 18.29 -16.90 -18.49
N VAL A 24 19.31 -17.10 -19.34
CA VAL A 24 19.85 -18.44 -19.61
C VAL A 24 20.73 -18.99 -18.47
N SER A 25 21.34 -18.14 -17.62
CA SER A 25 22.26 -18.60 -16.57
C SER A 25 21.60 -18.97 -15.23
N ILE A 26 20.38 -18.50 -14.94
CA ILE A 26 19.78 -18.67 -13.59
C ILE A 26 18.92 -19.94 -13.52
N GLN A 27 18.33 -20.35 -14.63
CA GLN A 27 17.43 -21.50 -14.67
C GLN A 27 18.15 -22.83 -14.39
N SER A 28 19.41 -22.98 -14.82
CA SER A 28 20.22 -24.17 -14.53
C SER A 28 20.54 -24.33 -13.06
N ASP A 29 20.71 -23.23 -12.32
CA ASP A 29 20.98 -23.23 -10.88
C ASP A 29 19.74 -23.58 -10.06
N ILE A 30 18.55 -23.17 -10.50
CA ILE A 30 17.29 -23.54 -9.83
C ILE A 30 17.01 -25.04 -10.02
N ILE A 31 17.16 -25.55 -11.24
CA ILE A 31 16.92 -26.96 -11.55
C ILE A 31 17.95 -27.87 -10.86
N SER A 32 19.23 -27.48 -10.82
CA SER A 32 20.27 -28.29 -10.15
C SER A 32 20.04 -28.38 -8.64
N ARG A 33 19.57 -27.30 -7.99
CA ARG A 33 19.23 -27.30 -6.56
C ARG A 33 17.99 -28.12 -6.24
N CYS A 34 17.07 -28.29 -7.18
CA CYS A 34 15.85 -29.08 -7.01
C CYS A 34 16.11 -30.59 -6.87
N ASN A 35 17.14 -31.14 -7.53
CA ASN A 35 17.35 -32.59 -7.60
C ASN A 35 18.07 -33.19 -6.37
N ASN A 36 18.61 -32.35 -5.47
CA ASN A 36 19.44 -32.81 -4.35
C ASN A 36 18.70 -32.91 -3.01
N ALA A 37 17.39 -32.62 -2.95
CA ALA A 37 16.62 -32.65 -1.71
C ALA A 37 16.01 -34.03 -1.42
N THR A 38 16.84 -35.06 -1.21
CA THR A 38 16.40 -36.37 -0.71
C THR A 38 16.80 -36.53 0.76
N GLY A 39 15.83 -36.66 1.67
CA GLY A 39 16.10 -36.85 3.10
C GLY A 39 14.83 -36.80 3.96
N PRO A 40 14.92 -37.16 5.26
CA PRO A 40 13.84 -36.96 6.23
C PRO A 40 13.40 -35.48 6.29
N ALA A 41 12.15 -35.22 6.71
CA ALA A 41 11.51 -33.90 6.64
C ALA A 41 12.35 -32.74 7.20
N ASP A 42 13.17 -33.01 8.23
CA ASP A 42 14.04 -32.05 8.89
C ASP A 42 15.26 -31.62 8.05
N GLN A 43 15.59 -32.35 6.99
CA GLN A 43 16.71 -32.05 6.08
C GLN A 43 16.26 -31.30 4.81
N CYS A 44 14.95 -31.17 4.59
CA CYS A 44 14.39 -30.49 3.44
C CYS A 44 14.27 -28.98 3.70
N SER A 45 15.39 -28.27 3.74
CA SER A 45 15.39 -26.80 3.84
C SER A 45 15.23 -26.16 2.45
N ILE A 46 14.45 -25.07 2.36
CA ILE A 46 14.30 -24.30 1.13
C ILE A 46 15.14 -23.04 1.26
N VAL A 47 16.09 -22.82 0.35
CA VAL A 47 16.92 -21.60 0.37
C VAL A 47 16.12 -20.41 -0.19
N GLY A 48 15.49 -19.61 0.67
CA GLY A 48 14.68 -18.46 0.25
C GLY A 48 15.48 -17.35 -0.44
N ASP A 49 14.81 -16.52 -1.23
CA ASP A 49 15.44 -15.32 -1.79
C ASP A 49 15.28 -14.14 -0.83
N GLY A 50 16.41 -13.58 -0.41
CA GLY A 50 16.45 -12.43 0.50
C GLY A 50 15.89 -11.15 -0.11
N ASP A 51 15.87 -11.00 -1.43
CA ASP A 51 15.33 -9.80 -2.09
C ASP A 51 13.81 -9.83 -2.22
N PHE A 52 13.18 -11.01 -2.20
CA PHE A 52 11.73 -11.14 -2.26
C PHE A 52 11.06 -10.94 -0.90
N TYR A 53 11.59 -11.58 0.13
CA TYR A 53 11.00 -11.58 1.47
C TYR A 53 12.07 -11.76 2.55
N GLY A 54 13.30 -11.29 2.31
CA GLY A 54 14.31 -11.21 3.36
C GLY A 54 13.84 -10.37 4.54
N LEU A 55 14.55 -10.47 5.66
CA LEU A 55 14.14 -9.85 6.92
C LEU A 55 13.91 -8.34 6.78
N GLY A 56 14.77 -7.62 6.05
CA GLY A 56 14.60 -6.18 5.81
C GLY A 56 13.35 -5.83 4.98
N VAL A 57 13.02 -6.63 3.95
CA VAL A 57 11.80 -6.47 3.15
C VAL A 57 10.57 -6.66 4.04
N ARG A 58 10.52 -7.77 4.78
CA ARG A 58 9.38 -8.10 5.65
C ARG A 58 9.16 -7.05 6.74
N ILE A 59 10.19 -6.71 7.51
CA ILE A 59 10.08 -5.69 8.57
C ILE A 59 9.68 -4.33 7.97
N GLY A 60 10.24 -3.95 6.83
CA GLY A 60 9.86 -2.72 6.12
C GLY A 60 8.38 -2.68 5.76
N ILE A 61 7.87 -3.76 5.18
CA ILE A 61 6.44 -3.91 4.83
C ILE A 61 5.56 -3.92 6.10
N TYR A 62 5.95 -4.64 7.15
CA TYR A 62 5.18 -4.68 8.40
C TYR A 62 5.13 -3.32 9.09
N ALA A 63 6.26 -2.59 9.11
CA ALA A 63 6.31 -1.24 9.62
C ALA A 63 5.42 -0.30 8.80
N SER A 64 5.39 -0.44 7.47
CA SER A 64 4.52 0.36 6.61
C SER A 64 3.04 0.04 6.84
N TRP A 65 2.67 -1.24 6.99
CA TRP A 65 1.31 -1.65 7.36
C TRP A 65 0.87 -1.05 8.69
N PHE A 66 1.74 -1.15 9.70
CA PHE A 66 1.44 -0.63 11.03
C PHE A 66 1.33 0.89 11.01
N ALA A 67 2.23 1.59 10.31
CA ALA A 67 2.15 3.04 10.13
C ALA A 67 0.82 3.46 9.51
N SER A 68 0.36 2.74 8.49
CA SER A 68 -0.93 3.02 7.87
C SER A 68 -2.13 2.68 8.75
N TRP A 69 -2.06 1.57 9.49
CA TRP A 69 -3.10 1.23 10.45
C TRP A 69 -3.23 2.31 11.52
N VAL A 70 -2.10 2.79 12.07
CA VAL A 70 -2.07 3.89 13.04
C VAL A 70 -2.60 5.18 12.43
N SER A 71 -2.11 5.56 11.24
CA SER A 71 -2.56 6.79 10.58
C SER A 71 -4.04 6.76 10.22
N ASN A 72 -4.59 5.60 9.85
CA ASN A 72 -6.00 5.45 9.50
C ASN A 72 -6.93 5.38 10.72
N SER A 73 -6.41 4.92 11.86
CA SER A 73 -7.22 4.67 13.06
C SER A 73 -7.20 5.86 14.02
N PHE A 74 -6.02 6.45 14.22
CA PHE A 74 -5.78 7.44 15.28
C PHE A 74 -5.50 8.85 14.74
N LEU A 75 -4.92 8.97 13.54
CA LEU A 75 -4.70 10.28 12.92
C LEU A 75 -5.90 10.66 12.03
N LEU A 76 -6.36 11.90 12.15
CA LEU A 76 -7.36 12.48 11.24
C LEU A 76 -6.72 13.37 10.16
N ASP A 77 -5.39 13.34 10.06
CA ASP A 77 -4.63 14.11 9.08
C ASP A 77 -4.64 13.39 7.72
N ALA A 78 -5.44 13.92 6.78
CA ALA A 78 -5.55 13.37 5.42
C ALA A 78 -4.21 13.33 4.67
N ARG A 79 -3.27 14.24 4.98
CA ARG A 79 -1.94 14.25 4.34
C ARG A 79 -1.16 13.00 4.71
N GLU A 80 -1.22 12.61 5.98
CA GLU A 80 -0.54 11.41 6.50
C GLU A 80 -1.11 10.14 5.91
N ILE A 81 -2.44 10.05 5.85
CA ILE A 81 -3.13 8.91 5.25
C ILE A 81 -2.73 8.77 3.77
N CYS A 82 -2.75 9.86 3.00
CA CYS A 82 -2.36 9.84 1.59
C CYS A 82 -0.90 9.39 1.40
N GLN A 83 0.03 9.97 2.17
CA GLN A 83 1.45 9.62 2.05
C GLN A 83 1.70 8.15 2.42
N SER A 84 1.04 7.64 3.45
CA SER A 84 1.11 6.24 3.86
C SER A 84 0.56 5.29 2.77
N LEU A 85 -0.56 5.67 2.13
CA LEU A 85 -1.13 4.94 1.01
C LEU A 85 -0.22 4.91 -0.23
N ASP A 86 0.49 6.01 -0.50
CA ASP A 86 1.40 6.09 -1.64
C ASP A 86 2.65 5.22 -1.42
N THR A 87 3.22 5.23 -0.21
CA THR A 87 4.30 4.30 0.19
C THR A 87 3.87 2.85 -0.01
N ASN A 88 2.68 2.47 0.44
CA ASN A 88 2.21 1.08 0.28
C ASN A 88 1.92 0.71 -1.17
N ALA A 89 1.37 1.64 -1.96
CA ALA A 89 1.18 1.42 -3.39
C ALA A 89 2.53 1.18 -4.09
N SER A 90 3.60 1.85 -3.66
CA SER A 90 4.94 1.62 -4.21
C SER A 90 5.49 0.23 -3.88
N PHE A 91 5.33 -0.26 -2.65
CA PHE A 91 5.72 -1.63 -2.28
C PHE A 91 4.91 -2.68 -3.01
N LEU A 92 3.60 -2.48 -3.08
CA LEU A 92 2.69 -3.38 -3.76
C LEU A 92 3.00 -3.44 -5.28
N PHE A 93 3.38 -2.30 -5.87
CA PHE A 93 3.81 -2.23 -7.27
C PHE A 93 5.11 -2.99 -7.49
N ALA A 94 6.10 -2.82 -6.61
CA ALA A 94 7.35 -3.57 -6.68
C ALA A 94 7.11 -5.08 -6.60
N ILE A 95 6.26 -5.54 -5.67
CA ILE A 95 5.88 -6.95 -5.56
C ILE A 95 5.20 -7.44 -6.85
N ALA A 96 4.23 -6.69 -7.38
CA ALA A 96 3.53 -7.06 -8.60
C ALA A 96 4.49 -7.20 -9.80
N VAL A 97 5.46 -6.29 -9.94
CA VAL A 97 6.49 -6.35 -10.99
C VAL A 97 7.39 -7.57 -10.82
N VAL A 98 7.89 -7.82 -9.61
CA VAL A 98 8.73 -9.00 -9.32
C VAL A 98 7.98 -10.29 -9.64
N VAL A 99 6.75 -10.42 -9.15
CA VAL A 99 5.93 -11.58 -9.38
C VAL A 99 5.66 -11.78 -10.89
N ALA A 100 5.31 -10.74 -11.64
CA ALA A 100 5.06 -10.84 -13.07
C ALA A 100 6.32 -11.22 -13.87
N THR A 101 7.46 -10.60 -13.58
CA THR A 101 8.72 -10.81 -14.30
C THR A 101 9.35 -12.17 -14.00
N TYR A 102 9.36 -12.60 -12.75
CA TYR A 102 9.91 -13.90 -12.38
C TYR A 102 8.99 -15.08 -12.72
N SER A 103 7.66 -14.86 -12.73
CA SER A 103 6.71 -15.88 -13.21
C SER A 103 6.81 -16.11 -14.71
N THR A 104 6.93 -15.04 -15.51
CA THR A 104 7.03 -15.16 -16.97
C THR A 104 8.36 -15.77 -17.41
N SER A 105 9.43 -15.55 -16.65
CA SER A 105 10.73 -16.20 -16.90
C SER A 105 10.84 -17.63 -16.35
N GLY A 106 9.84 -18.12 -15.61
CA GLY A 106 9.89 -19.44 -14.97
C GLY A 106 10.91 -19.55 -13.82
N ASN A 107 11.43 -18.41 -13.35
CA ASN A 107 12.47 -18.33 -12.31
C ASN A 107 11.90 -18.05 -10.92
N ILE A 108 10.59 -18.18 -10.72
CA ILE A 108 9.95 -18.07 -9.40
C ILE A 108 9.56 -19.45 -8.89
N ARG A 109 9.83 -19.73 -7.62
CA ARG A 109 9.33 -20.95 -6.98
C ARG A 109 7.92 -20.72 -6.45
N VAL A 110 7.17 -21.81 -6.30
CA VAL A 110 5.79 -21.77 -5.79
C VAL A 110 5.72 -21.10 -4.41
N ILE A 111 6.67 -21.40 -3.52
CA ILE A 111 6.72 -20.79 -2.18
C ILE A 111 7.04 -19.28 -2.24
N ASP A 112 7.92 -18.84 -3.14
CA ASP A 112 8.25 -17.43 -3.29
C ASP A 112 7.03 -16.63 -3.77
N ALA A 113 6.38 -17.14 -4.83
CA ALA A 113 5.14 -16.59 -5.36
C ALA A 113 4.03 -16.55 -4.29
N LEU A 114 3.91 -17.60 -3.47
CA LEU A 114 2.94 -17.67 -2.39
C LEU A 114 3.19 -16.61 -1.33
N ILE A 115 4.43 -16.45 -0.85
CA ILE A 115 4.78 -15.45 0.17
C ILE A 115 4.55 -14.02 -0.37
N LEU A 116 4.94 -13.76 -1.61
CA LEU A 116 4.69 -12.46 -2.27
C LEU A 116 3.19 -12.18 -2.45
N LEU A 117 2.39 -13.22 -2.72
CA LEU A 117 0.94 -13.10 -2.79
C LEU A 117 0.31 -12.86 -1.40
N LEU A 118 0.81 -13.51 -0.34
CA LEU A 118 0.38 -13.26 1.04
C LEU A 118 0.72 -11.84 1.50
N LEU A 119 1.92 -11.35 1.19
CA LEU A 119 2.29 -9.94 1.40
C LEU A 119 1.30 -9.02 0.65
N SER A 120 1.00 -9.33 -0.60
CA SER A 120 0.04 -8.56 -1.39
C SER A 120 -1.37 -8.55 -0.77
N PHE A 121 -1.88 -9.70 -0.32
CA PHE A 121 -3.18 -9.80 0.37
C PHE A 121 -3.21 -9.09 1.73
N GLY A 122 -2.07 -9.07 2.44
CA GLY A 122 -1.87 -8.25 3.62
C GLY A 122 -2.22 -6.79 3.33
N TYR A 123 -1.72 -6.21 2.23
CA TYR A 123 -2.08 -4.86 1.80
C TYR A 123 -3.57 -4.70 1.48
N LEU A 124 -4.17 -5.65 0.75
CA LEU A 124 -5.57 -5.53 0.28
C LEU A 124 -6.58 -5.43 1.42
N LEU A 125 -6.37 -6.22 2.48
CA LEU A 125 -7.33 -6.39 3.57
C LEU A 125 -6.99 -5.58 4.83
N SER A 126 -5.77 -5.07 4.97
CA SER A 126 -5.43 -4.11 6.03
C SER A 126 -5.55 -2.67 5.54
N VAL A 127 -4.58 -2.22 4.74
CA VAL A 127 -4.34 -0.81 4.45
C VAL A 127 -5.12 -0.29 3.25
N MET A 128 -5.20 -1.10 2.20
CA MET A 128 -5.80 -0.71 0.94
C MET A 128 -7.29 -1.03 0.88
N THR A 129 -7.87 -1.53 1.97
CA THR A 129 -9.30 -1.82 2.03
C THR A 129 -10.08 -0.58 1.62
N LEU A 130 -10.78 -0.71 0.50
CA LEU A 130 -11.69 0.28 -0.05
C LEU A 130 -12.99 0.43 0.76
N TRP A 131 -12.89 0.32 2.08
CA TRP A 131 -13.60 1.22 2.98
C TRP A 131 -13.14 2.70 2.79
N GLY A 132 -12.68 3.06 1.59
CA GLY A 132 -12.50 4.38 1.00
C GLY A 132 -13.78 5.23 0.96
N TYR A 133 -14.85 4.79 1.62
CA TYR A 133 -15.81 5.69 2.26
C TYR A 133 -15.18 6.65 3.28
N ARG A 134 -13.96 6.37 3.77
CA ARG A 134 -13.18 7.29 4.62
C ARG A 134 -12.77 8.60 3.94
N THR A 135 -12.99 8.77 2.63
CA THR A 135 -12.62 10.00 1.89
C THR A 135 -13.76 10.60 1.05
N LYS A 136 -15.02 10.18 1.23
CA LYS A 136 -16.15 10.90 0.64
C LYS A 136 -16.58 12.02 1.58
N PRO A 137 -16.27 13.30 1.28
CA PRO A 137 -17.06 14.36 1.83
C PRO A 137 -18.44 14.35 1.21
N ALA A 138 -19.49 14.59 2.00
CA ALA A 138 -20.88 14.63 1.52
C ALA A 138 -21.11 15.57 0.32
N ASN A 139 -20.17 16.48 0.06
CA ASN A 139 -20.24 17.44 -1.04
C ASN A 139 -19.19 17.29 -2.14
N ARG A 140 -18.32 16.26 -2.17
CA ARG A 140 -17.48 16.03 -3.36
C ARG A 140 -18.17 15.12 -4.36
N LYS A 141 -18.50 15.72 -5.50
CA LYS A 141 -18.90 15.03 -6.74
C LYS A 141 -17.72 14.34 -7.45
N HIS A 142 -16.48 14.51 -6.98
CA HIS A 142 -15.28 14.04 -7.68
C HIS A 142 -14.64 12.86 -6.95
N PHE A 143 -14.82 11.68 -7.54
CA PHE A 143 -14.19 10.42 -7.16
C PHE A 143 -13.06 10.13 -8.16
N GLY A 144 -11.89 9.66 -7.68
CA GLY A 144 -10.84 9.13 -8.55
C GLY A 144 -9.73 10.10 -8.97
N GLY A 145 -8.85 10.49 -8.05
CA GLY A 145 -7.54 11.03 -8.47
C GLY A 145 -6.68 9.95 -9.13
N TRP A 146 -5.65 10.34 -9.89
CA TRP A 146 -4.71 9.41 -10.55
C TRP A 146 -4.16 8.31 -9.62
N GLY A 147 -3.79 8.67 -8.39
CA GLY A 147 -3.32 7.70 -7.39
C GLY A 147 -4.37 6.63 -7.05
N THR A 148 -5.67 6.99 -7.02
CA THR A 148 -6.74 6.01 -6.80
C THR A 148 -6.88 5.05 -7.97
N HIS A 149 -6.80 5.55 -9.21
CA HIS A 149 -6.82 4.68 -10.40
C HIS A 149 -5.62 3.73 -10.42
N PHE A 150 -4.42 4.24 -10.17
CA PHE A 150 -3.21 3.42 -10.12
C PHE A 150 -3.33 2.30 -9.08
N ARG A 151 -3.79 2.63 -7.87
CA ARG A 151 -4.03 1.64 -6.81
C ARG A 151 -5.08 0.60 -7.22
N LEU A 152 -6.18 1.03 -7.83
CA LEU A 152 -7.23 0.13 -8.32
C LEU A 152 -6.70 -0.83 -9.39
N ILE A 153 -5.90 -0.33 -10.34
CA ILE A 153 -5.26 -1.15 -11.38
C ILE A 153 -4.32 -2.16 -10.73
N LEU A 154 -3.50 -1.72 -9.79
CA LEU A 154 -2.52 -2.55 -9.11
C LEU A 154 -3.18 -3.70 -8.31
N VAL A 155 -4.25 -3.38 -7.57
CA VAL A 155 -5.02 -4.40 -6.84
C VAL A 155 -5.67 -5.39 -7.81
N ASN A 156 -6.23 -4.92 -8.92
CA ASN A 156 -6.79 -5.81 -9.95
C ASN A 156 -5.72 -6.71 -10.57
N ALA A 157 -4.51 -6.19 -10.82
CA ALA A 157 -3.40 -6.98 -11.34
C ALA A 157 -2.98 -8.11 -10.37
N ILE A 158 -2.96 -7.83 -9.06
CA ILE A 158 -2.67 -8.83 -8.03
C ILE A 158 -3.78 -9.86 -7.93
N CYS A 159 -5.05 -9.45 -7.97
CA CYS A 159 -6.17 -10.39 -7.99
C CYS A 159 -6.11 -11.29 -9.23
N ALA A 160 -5.80 -10.73 -10.40
CA ALA A 160 -5.62 -11.50 -11.64
C ALA A 160 -4.46 -12.51 -11.51
N TYR A 161 -3.33 -12.08 -10.94
CA TYR A 161 -2.22 -12.99 -10.65
C TYR A 161 -2.62 -14.08 -9.65
N GLY A 162 -3.35 -13.74 -8.59
CA GLY A 162 -3.88 -14.71 -7.62
C GLY A 162 -4.79 -15.75 -8.29
N ILE A 163 -5.72 -15.31 -9.15
CA ILE A 163 -6.58 -16.21 -9.93
C ILE A 163 -5.73 -17.15 -10.78
N TRP A 164 -4.75 -16.63 -11.51
CA TRP A 164 -3.84 -17.44 -12.32
C TRP A 164 -3.02 -18.43 -11.47
N PHE A 165 -2.42 -17.96 -10.38
CA PHE A 165 -1.58 -18.74 -9.47
C PHE A 165 -2.34 -19.93 -8.89
N TRP A 166 -3.55 -19.69 -8.37
CA TRP A 166 -4.39 -20.71 -7.74
C TRP A 166 -5.10 -21.62 -8.73
N SER A 167 -5.34 -21.19 -9.98
CA SER A 167 -6.00 -22.04 -10.99
C SER A 167 -5.02 -22.94 -11.75
N VAL A 168 -3.93 -22.37 -12.28
CA VAL A 168 -3.04 -23.05 -13.23
C VAL A 168 -1.57 -22.90 -12.85
N GLY A 169 -1.19 -21.78 -12.25
CA GLY A 169 0.21 -21.44 -11.97
C GLY A 169 0.91 -22.52 -11.12
N MET A 170 0.28 -22.89 -10.01
CA MET A 170 0.83 -23.87 -9.07
C MET A 170 0.85 -25.32 -9.61
N THR A 171 -0.08 -25.70 -10.48
CA THR A 171 -0.19 -27.08 -10.98
C THR A 171 0.72 -27.33 -12.18
N ASP A 172 0.70 -26.42 -13.15
CA ASP A 172 1.18 -26.75 -14.51
C ASP A 172 2.28 -25.83 -15.02
N LYS A 173 2.45 -24.64 -14.44
CA LYS A 173 3.35 -23.60 -15.01
C LYS A 173 4.59 -23.33 -14.19
N LEU A 174 4.47 -23.34 -12.87
CA LEU A 174 5.62 -23.16 -12.00
C LEU A 174 6.40 -24.48 -11.84
N PRO A 175 7.74 -24.43 -11.66
CA PRO A 175 8.54 -25.64 -11.53
C PRO A 175 8.05 -26.53 -10.37
N GLN A 176 7.54 -27.71 -10.72
CA GLN A 176 6.93 -28.68 -9.78
C GLN A 176 7.94 -29.24 -8.78
N CYS A 177 9.25 -29.17 -9.06
CA CYS A 177 10.29 -29.62 -8.13
C CYS A 177 10.27 -28.91 -6.76
N ASN A 178 9.46 -27.86 -6.61
CA ASN A 178 9.29 -27.11 -5.37
C ASN A 178 8.06 -27.51 -4.54
N THR A 179 7.22 -28.46 -4.98
CA THR A 179 6.04 -28.88 -4.20
C THR A 179 6.40 -29.71 -2.98
N ARG A 180 7.64 -30.21 -2.90
CA ARG A 180 8.17 -31.00 -1.78
C ARG A 180 7.32 -32.24 -1.45
N GLU A 181 6.82 -32.94 -2.47
CA GLU A 181 5.98 -34.13 -2.26
C GLU A 181 6.65 -35.17 -1.35
N GLN A 182 7.97 -35.36 -1.49
CA GLN A 182 8.75 -36.27 -0.64
C GLN A 182 8.95 -35.77 0.80
N CYS A 183 8.77 -34.47 1.06
CA CYS A 183 8.97 -33.85 2.38
C CYS A 183 7.64 -33.37 3.01
N GLY A 184 6.51 -33.99 2.66
CA GLY A 184 5.20 -33.67 3.24
C GLY A 184 4.45 -32.51 2.58
N GLY A 185 4.94 -32.01 1.44
CA GLY A 185 4.31 -30.96 0.66
C GLY A 185 4.56 -29.55 1.20
N LEU A 186 4.28 -28.54 0.37
CA LEU A 186 4.19 -27.15 0.84
C LEU A 186 2.95 -26.95 1.73
N LYS A 187 3.13 -26.27 2.85
CA LYS A 187 2.07 -25.97 3.82
C LYS A 187 1.84 -24.47 3.94
N LEU A 188 0.60 -24.06 4.17
CA LEU A 188 0.21 -22.68 4.44
C LEU A 188 -0.35 -22.59 5.86
N TRP A 189 0.03 -21.55 6.60
CA TRP A 189 -0.57 -21.28 7.90
C TRP A 189 -1.73 -20.30 7.76
N ILE A 190 -2.95 -20.77 8.04
CA ILE A 190 -4.17 -19.93 8.08
C ILE A 190 -4.72 -19.82 9.51
N LEU A 191 -4.20 -20.63 10.44
CA LEU A 191 -4.47 -20.73 11.89
C LEU A 191 -3.94 -22.11 12.32
N VAL A 192 -4.15 -23.09 11.44
CA VAL A 192 -3.56 -24.42 11.43
C VAL A 192 -2.69 -24.59 10.19
N GLU A 193 -1.81 -25.58 10.20
CA GLU A 193 -1.05 -25.97 9.01
C GLU A 193 -1.98 -26.66 8.02
N VAL A 194 -2.05 -26.16 6.79
CA VAL A 194 -2.87 -26.78 5.74
C VAL A 194 -2.01 -27.04 4.50
N PRO A 195 -2.05 -28.25 3.91
CA PRO A 195 -1.33 -28.52 2.68
C PRO A 195 -1.91 -27.69 1.52
N ILE A 196 -1.03 -27.00 0.80
CA ILE A 196 -1.42 -26.08 -0.28
C ILE A 196 -1.94 -26.85 -1.51
N ALA A 197 -1.46 -28.08 -1.71
CA ALA A 197 -1.94 -28.98 -2.76
C ALA A 197 -3.41 -29.41 -2.57
N GLY A 198 -4.00 -29.18 -1.38
CA GLY A 198 -5.39 -29.51 -1.11
C GLY A 198 -6.35 -28.68 -1.96
N ALA A 199 -7.24 -29.35 -2.69
CA ALA A 199 -8.24 -28.71 -3.55
C ALA A 199 -9.13 -27.70 -2.80
N GLY A 200 -9.44 -27.96 -1.52
CA GLY A 200 -10.24 -27.07 -0.69
C GLY A 200 -9.62 -25.69 -0.49
N ILE A 201 -8.35 -25.62 -0.07
CA ILE A 201 -7.63 -24.35 0.12
C ILE A 201 -7.44 -23.63 -1.21
N ARG A 202 -7.07 -24.36 -2.26
CA ARG A 202 -6.92 -23.79 -3.60
C ARG A 202 -8.21 -23.12 -4.07
N ASN A 203 -9.35 -23.82 -3.95
CA ASN A 203 -10.65 -23.28 -4.33
C ASN A 203 -11.05 -22.09 -3.45
N LEU A 204 -10.74 -22.13 -2.15
CA LEU A 204 -10.99 -21.01 -1.22
C LEU A 204 -10.25 -19.74 -1.64
N PHE A 205 -8.93 -19.81 -1.87
CA PHE A 205 -8.16 -18.64 -2.28
C PHE A 205 -8.45 -18.19 -3.71
N LEU A 206 -8.79 -19.12 -4.61
CA LEU A 206 -9.28 -18.79 -5.94
C LEU A 206 -10.60 -18.01 -5.86
N ALA A 207 -11.58 -18.51 -5.09
CA ALA A 207 -12.85 -17.82 -4.88
C ALA A 207 -12.64 -16.44 -4.24
N PHE A 208 -11.78 -16.36 -3.21
CA PHE A 208 -11.40 -15.10 -2.58
C PHE A 208 -10.80 -14.11 -3.60
N SER A 209 -9.85 -14.56 -4.42
CA SER A 209 -9.21 -13.73 -5.46
C SER A 209 -10.22 -13.25 -6.51
N CYS A 210 -11.16 -14.11 -6.92
CA CYS A 210 -12.25 -13.76 -7.84
C CYS A 210 -13.19 -12.71 -7.22
N ILE A 211 -13.62 -12.89 -5.97
CA ILE A 211 -14.52 -11.96 -5.28
C ILE A 211 -13.85 -10.60 -5.11
N CYS A 212 -12.61 -10.58 -4.62
CA CYS A 212 -11.83 -9.35 -4.49
C CYS A 212 -11.61 -8.70 -5.86
N GLY A 213 -11.19 -9.47 -6.87
CA GLY A 213 -11.00 -8.98 -8.23
C GLY A 213 -12.26 -8.32 -8.79
N ALA A 214 -13.41 -9.00 -8.73
CA ALA A 214 -14.68 -8.45 -9.18
C ALA A 214 -15.05 -7.16 -8.43
N PHE A 215 -14.91 -7.15 -7.10
CA PHE A 215 -15.17 -5.96 -6.29
C PHE A 215 -14.29 -4.77 -6.72
N TYR A 216 -12.96 -4.95 -6.77
CA TYR A 216 -12.04 -3.87 -7.15
C TYR A 216 -12.17 -3.47 -8.63
N PHE A 217 -12.57 -4.38 -9.51
CA PHE A 217 -12.84 -4.09 -10.91
C PHE A 217 -14.08 -3.20 -11.07
N THR A 218 -15.17 -3.48 -10.34
CA THR A 218 -16.36 -2.60 -10.37
C THR A 218 -16.04 -1.19 -9.87
N MET A 219 -15.20 -1.06 -8.84
CA MET A 219 -14.74 0.24 -8.35
C MET A 219 -13.86 0.97 -9.36
N PHE A 220 -13.00 0.24 -10.06
CA PHE A 220 -12.20 0.78 -11.16
C PHE A 220 -13.07 1.30 -12.31
N LEU A 221 -14.09 0.55 -12.72
CA LEU A 221 -15.05 0.98 -13.74
C LEU A 221 -15.81 2.24 -13.30
N ALA A 222 -16.33 2.27 -12.07
CA ALA A 222 -17.03 3.43 -11.53
C ALA A 222 -16.13 4.68 -11.49
N ALA A 223 -14.87 4.53 -11.06
CA ALA A 223 -13.89 5.62 -11.08
C ALA A 223 -13.62 6.09 -12.51
N SER A 224 -13.46 5.17 -13.45
CA SER A 224 -13.14 5.48 -14.84
C SER A 224 -14.30 6.20 -15.54
N LEU A 225 -15.54 5.77 -15.28
CA LEU A 225 -16.74 6.47 -15.77
C LEU A 225 -16.86 7.89 -15.19
N ALA A 226 -16.53 8.07 -13.91
CA ALA A 226 -16.51 9.40 -13.29
C ALA A 226 -15.44 10.31 -13.92
N LEU A 227 -14.27 9.77 -14.23
CA LEU A 227 -13.20 10.50 -14.94
C LEU A 227 -13.61 10.85 -16.37
N LEU A 228 -14.17 9.90 -17.12
CA LEU A 228 -14.66 10.14 -18.48
C LEU A 228 -15.74 11.22 -18.52
N LYS A 229 -16.67 11.20 -17.56
CA LYS A 229 -17.67 12.26 -17.42
C LYS A 229 -17.02 13.62 -17.18
N LEU A 230 -16.04 13.69 -16.28
CA LEU A 230 -15.29 14.94 -16.04
C LEU A 230 -14.57 15.42 -17.32
N LEU A 231 -13.92 14.51 -18.04
CA LEU A 231 -13.23 14.83 -19.29
C LEU A 231 -14.21 15.34 -20.37
N ARG A 232 -15.40 14.76 -20.45
CA ARG A 232 -16.46 15.22 -21.35
C ARG A 232 -16.97 16.60 -20.98
N ASP A 233 -17.28 16.83 -19.71
CA ASP A 233 -17.71 18.14 -19.20
C ASP A 233 -16.63 19.23 -19.45
N MET A 234 -15.34 18.85 -19.37
CA MET A 234 -14.22 19.73 -19.72
C MET A 234 -14.01 19.92 -21.23
N SER A 235 -14.41 18.95 -22.05
CA SER A 235 -14.33 19.05 -23.51
C SER A 235 -15.45 19.93 -24.08
N ASP A 236 -16.64 19.89 -23.48
CA ASP A 236 -17.81 20.65 -23.94
C ASP A 236 -17.77 22.11 -23.46
N SER A 237 -17.11 22.38 -22.33
CA SER A 237 -16.84 23.76 -21.90
C SER A 237 -15.69 24.36 -22.72
N ASN A 238 -15.89 25.56 -23.25
CA ASN A 238 -14.95 26.25 -24.13
C ASN A 238 -13.57 26.33 -23.44
N TRP A 239 -12.61 25.50 -23.86
CA TRP A 239 -11.34 25.19 -23.17
C TRP A 239 -10.53 26.43 -22.74
N LYS A 240 -10.76 27.58 -23.39
CA LYS A 240 -10.11 28.86 -23.09
C LYS A 240 -10.44 29.39 -21.68
N ASP A 241 -11.63 29.13 -21.14
CA ASP A 241 -12.00 29.61 -19.79
C ASP A 241 -11.49 28.70 -18.65
N CYS A 242 -11.04 27.48 -18.96
CA CYS A 242 -10.65 26.47 -17.97
C CYS A 242 -9.17 26.53 -17.54
N ARG A 243 -8.30 27.29 -18.24
CA ARG A 243 -6.84 27.25 -18.01
C ARG A 243 -6.40 27.97 -16.73
N GLU A 244 -7.11 29.02 -16.33
CA GLU A 244 -6.77 29.87 -15.17
C GLU A 244 -7.39 29.42 -13.81
N PRO A 245 -8.58 28.78 -13.73
CA PRO A 245 -9.19 28.43 -12.43
C PRO A 245 -8.87 27.01 -11.94
N PHE A 246 -8.41 26.09 -12.80
CA PHE A 246 -8.43 24.65 -12.49
C PHE A 246 -7.39 24.22 -11.45
N SER A 247 -6.19 24.80 -11.45
CA SER A 247 -5.11 24.29 -10.58
C SER A 247 -5.23 24.72 -9.11
N TRP A 248 -5.71 25.95 -8.86
CA TRP A 248 -5.76 26.53 -7.52
C TRP A 248 -7.14 26.38 -6.86
N LYS A 249 -8.26 26.63 -7.56
CA LYS A 249 -9.60 26.46 -6.96
C LYS A 249 -9.90 24.99 -6.66
N LEU A 250 -9.39 24.05 -7.47
CA LEU A 250 -9.56 22.63 -7.20
C LEU A 250 -8.73 22.20 -5.99
N ARG A 251 -7.46 22.62 -5.91
CA ARG A 251 -6.63 22.38 -4.70
C ARG A 251 -7.23 23.02 -3.47
N GLU A 252 -7.76 24.23 -3.57
CA GLU A 252 -8.36 24.94 -2.44
C GLU A 252 -9.70 24.31 -2.02
N LYS A 253 -10.53 23.86 -2.96
CA LYS A 253 -11.75 23.08 -2.65
C LYS A 253 -11.43 21.70 -2.08
N ILE A 254 -10.34 21.07 -2.51
CA ILE A 254 -9.83 19.83 -1.93
C ILE A 254 -9.25 20.08 -0.52
N ALA A 255 -8.53 21.18 -0.30
CA ALA A 255 -7.96 21.53 1.00
C ALA A 255 -9.01 22.01 2.02
N LYS A 256 -10.07 22.69 1.58
CA LYS A 256 -11.19 23.16 2.42
C LYS A 256 -12.27 22.11 2.66
N ALA A 257 -12.32 21.07 1.84
CA ALA A 257 -13.15 19.92 2.16
C ALA A 257 -12.47 19.21 3.34
N GLU A 258 -12.94 19.57 4.53
CA GLU A 258 -12.52 19.02 5.81
C GLU A 258 -12.35 17.50 5.69
N PRO A 259 -11.26 16.93 6.27
CA PRO A 259 -11.10 15.50 6.33
C PRO A 259 -12.31 14.95 7.06
N TRP A 260 -13.19 14.28 6.32
CA TRP A 260 -14.42 13.74 6.88
C TRP A 260 -14.07 12.75 7.98
N PRO A 261 -14.45 13.00 9.24
CA PRO A 261 -14.95 11.88 10.00
C PRO A 261 -16.20 11.46 9.24
N LEU A 262 -16.25 10.22 8.73
CA LEU A 262 -17.53 9.55 8.71
C LEU A 262 -18.16 9.85 10.08
N ASN A 263 -19.37 10.41 10.12
CA ASN A 263 -20.22 10.45 11.33
C ASN A 263 -20.62 9.02 11.75
N LEU A 264 -19.74 8.05 11.54
CA LEU A 264 -19.77 6.76 12.16
C LEU A 264 -19.65 6.97 13.66
N PRO A 265 -20.50 6.31 14.45
CA PRO A 265 -20.34 6.26 15.89
C PRO A 265 -18.89 5.92 16.26
N LYS A 266 -18.39 6.54 17.34
CA LYS A 266 -17.05 6.27 17.88
C LYS A 266 -16.79 4.78 18.02
N TRP A 267 -17.80 4.02 18.46
CA TRP A 267 -17.71 2.58 18.59
C TRP A 267 -17.44 1.88 17.26
N THR A 268 -18.19 2.19 16.18
CA THR A 268 -17.95 1.58 14.87
C THR A 268 -16.55 1.88 14.34
N ARG A 269 -16.05 3.11 14.54
CA ARG A 269 -14.67 3.45 14.17
C ARG A 269 -13.65 2.60 14.93
N MET A 270 -13.82 2.47 16.25
CA MET A 270 -12.95 1.64 17.09
C MET A 270 -13.04 0.17 16.71
N SER A 271 -14.23 -0.34 16.38
CA SER A 271 -14.42 -1.72 15.91
C SER A 271 -13.70 -1.96 14.58
N ILE A 272 -13.80 -1.05 13.60
CA ILE A 272 -13.06 -1.19 12.34
C ILE A 272 -11.55 -1.12 12.58
N ALA A 273 -11.08 -0.20 13.43
CA ALA A 273 -9.66 -0.10 13.80
C ALA A 273 -9.17 -1.40 14.49
N GLY A 274 -9.96 -1.95 15.41
CA GLY A 274 -9.66 -3.22 16.08
C GLY A 274 -9.61 -4.39 15.10
N LEU A 275 -10.64 -4.57 14.26
CA LEU A 275 -10.70 -5.65 13.26
C LEU A 275 -9.55 -5.57 12.26
N THR A 276 -9.23 -4.38 11.77
CA THR A 276 -8.08 -4.18 10.86
C THR A 276 -6.74 -4.42 11.54
N GLY A 277 -6.62 -4.10 12.84
CA GLY A 277 -5.44 -4.42 13.65
C GLY A 277 -5.27 -5.93 13.85
N VAL A 278 -6.36 -6.64 14.19
CA VAL A 278 -6.36 -8.10 14.30
C VAL A 278 -5.97 -8.76 12.98
N TRP A 279 -6.54 -8.28 11.87
CA TRP A 279 -6.18 -8.76 10.54
C TRP A 279 -4.69 -8.53 10.21
N LEU A 280 -4.14 -7.37 10.56
CA LEU A 280 -2.73 -7.06 10.36
C LEU A 280 -1.83 -8.04 11.12
N VAL A 281 -2.12 -8.29 12.40
CA VAL A 281 -1.36 -9.26 13.22
C VAL A 281 -1.48 -10.66 12.63
N PHE A 282 -2.69 -11.05 12.21
CA PHE A 282 -2.94 -12.32 11.56
C PHE A 282 -2.13 -12.48 10.26
N ALA A 283 -2.06 -11.45 9.41
CA ALA A 283 -1.31 -11.48 8.16
C ALA A 283 0.21 -11.64 8.41
N ILE A 284 0.76 -10.91 9.38
CA ILE A 284 2.17 -11.05 9.80
C ILE A 284 2.43 -12.46 10.30
N ALA A 285 1.59 -12.97 11.22
CA ALA A 285 1.73 -14.32 11.75
C ALA A 285 1.64 -15.38 10.64
N SER A 286 0.72 -15.22 9.69
CA SER A 286 0.58 -16.14 8.56
C SER A 286 1.83 -16.20 7.69
N ILE A 287 2.46 -15.07 7.39
CA ILE A 287 3.70 -15.04 6.61
C ILE A 287 4.85 -15.69 7.39
N GLU A 288 5.07 -15.27 8.65
CA GLU A 288 6.18 -15.75 9.47
C GLU A 288 6.07 -17.26 9.77
N MET A 289 4.86 -17.72 10.10
CA MET A 289 4.63 -19.14 10.35
C MET A 289 4.73 -19.96 9.07
N THR A 290 4.27 -19.45 7.93
CA THR A 290 4.43 -20.15 6.63
C THR A 290 5.90 -20.29 6.27
N LEU A 291 6.74 -19.27 6.49
CA LEU A 291 8.18 -19.39 6.29
C LEU A 291 8.82 -20.42 7.23
N LYS A 292 8.43 -20.41 8.51
CA LYS A 292 8.94 -21.34 9.53
C LYS A 292 8.56 -22.79 9.25
N ILE A 293 7.29 -23.06 8.95
CA ILE A 293 6.75 -24.41 8.70
C ILE A 293 7.38 -25.04 7.46
N ASN A 294 7.66 -24.23 6.43
CA ASN A 294 8.31 -24.74 5.22
C ASN A 294 9.85 -24.72 5.31
N HIS A 295 10.42 -24.48 6.49
CA HIS A 295 11.88 -24.41 6.71
C HIS A 295 12.58 -23.56 5.64
N VAL A 296 12.01 -22.38 5.36
CA VAL A 296 12.61 -21.43 4.42
C VAL A 296 13.78 -20.78 5.15
N THR A 297 14.98 -21.24 4.80
CA THR A 297 16.26 -20.82 5.40
C THR A 297 17.13 -20.17 4.35
N GLY A 298 18.34 -19.76 4.73
CA GLY A 298 19.29 -19.10 3.86
C GLY A 298 19.85 -17.87 4.55
N ASP A 299 21.16 -17.70 4.46
CA ASP A 299 21.87 -16.62 5.13
C ASP A 299 21.23 -15.27 4.81
N ARG A 300 20.82 -15.03 3.56
CA ARG A 300 20.20 -13.77 3.13
C ARG A 300 18.74 -13.59 3.59
N VAL A 301 18.05 -14.65 4.00
CA VAL A 301 16.65 -14.57 4.47
C VAL A 301 16.61 -14.20 5.95
N GLN A 302 17.60 -14.67 6.72
CA GLN A 302 17.66 -14.53 8.18
C GLN A 302 18.64 -13.45 8.66
N THR A 303 19.72 -13.17 7.92
CA THR A 303 20.66 -12.12 8.31
C THR A 303 20.09 -10.72 8.10
N PHE A 304 20.47 -9.80 8.99
CA PHE A 304 20.02 -8.42 8.95
C PHE A 304 20.76 -7.64 7.86
N ILE A 305 20.04 -7.32 6.77
CA ILE A 305 20.48 -6.42 5.68
C ILE A 305 21.68 -6.97 4.89
N ALA A 306 21.45 -8.01 4.08
CA ALA A 306 22.46 -8.53 3.17
C ALA A 306 22.54 -7.79 1.82
N THR A 307 21.46 -7.12 1.40
CA THR A 307 21.30 -6.53 0.06
C THR A 307 20.61 -5.16 0.09
N ALA A 308 20.82 -4.36 -0.96
CA ALA A 308 20.10 -3.10 -1.14
C ALA A 308 18.57 -3.30 -1.24
N GLY A 309 18.15 -4.43 -1.84
CA GLY A 309 16.74 -4.85 -1.92
C GLY A 309 16.07 -5.01 -0.56
N GLN A 310 16.83 -5.38 0.48
CA GLN A 310 16.34 -5.45 1.87
C GLN A 310 16.43 -4.12 2.61
N PHE A 311 17.48 -3.34 2.36
CA PHE A 311 17.72 -2.07 3.04
C PHE A 311 16.65 -1.02 2.70
N ILE A 312 16.31 -0.89 1.42
CA ILE A 312 15.41 0.16 0.94
C ILE A 312 14.01 0.04 1.59
N PRO A 313 13.33 -1.12 1.57
CA PRO A 313 12.03 -1.26 2.23
C PRO A 313 12.10 -1.06 3.74
N LEU A 314 13.17 -1.55 4.38
CA LEU A 314 13.38 -1.38 5.81
C LEU A 314 13.43 0.10 6.21
N VAL A 315 14.23 0.90 5.50
CA VAL A 315 14.36 2.34 5.75
C VAL A 315 13.06 3.07 5.45
N ILE A 316 12.45 2.84 4.28
CA ILE A 316 11.20 3.51 3.89
C ILE A 316 10.07 3.19 4.87
N GLY A 317 9.90 1.92 5.23
CA GLY A 317 8.90 1.45 6.18
C GLY A 317 9.15 2.00 7.59
N GLY A 318 10.39 1.90 8.07
CA GLY A 318 10.80 2.39 9.40
C GLY A 318 10.64 3.90 9.55
N CYS A 319 11.11 4.69 8.58
CA CYS A 319 10.93 6.15 8.59
C CYS A 319 9.45 6.55 8.51
N THR A 320 8.65 5.83 7.71
CA THR A 320 7.20 6.08 7.64
C THR A 320 6.53 5.82 8.98
N LEU A 321 6.89 4.73 9.66
CA LEU A 321 6.40 4.41 10.99
C LEU A 321 6.81 5.45 12.04
N LEU A 322 8.11 5.78 12.11
CA LEU A 322 8.63 6.77 13.06
C LEU A 322 7.92 8.12 12.91
N ARG A 323 7.72 8.56 11.67
CA ARG A 323 7.03 9.82 11.33
C ARG A 323 5.57 9.81 11.82
N VAL A 324 4.85 8.70 11.64
CA VAL A 324 3.46 8.57 12.10
C VAL A 324 3.39 8.52 13.63
N LEU A 325 4.25 7.74 14.29
CA LEU A 325 4.30 7.64 15.74
C LEU A 325 4.66 8.98 16.39
N TRP A 326 5.62 9.72 15.82
CA TRP A 326 5.97 11.07 16.26
C TRP A 326 4.75 12.00 16.23
N LYS A 327 3.99 11.99 15.12
CA LYS A 327 2.77 12.79 15.01
C LYS A 327 1.70 12.38 16.01
N VAL A 328 1.55 11.09 16.31
CA VAL A 328 0.62 10.60 17.33
C VAL A 328 1.05 11.07 18.73
N GLY A 329 2.33 10.97 19.06
CA GLY A 329 2.89 11.43 20.34
C GLY A 329 2.69 12.93 20.54
N LEU A 330 3.08 13.74 19.54
CA LEU A 330 2.86 15.19 19.56
C LEU A 330 1.37 15.55 19.72
N TRP A 331 0.47 14.78 19.09
CA TRP A 331 -0.96 14.98 19.25
C TRP A 331 -1.44 14.68 20.67
N ALA A 332 -0.88 13.64 21.32
CA ALA A 332 -1.20 13.32 22.69
C ALA A 332 -0.81 14.49 23.62
N ASP A 333 0.38 15.04 23.44
CA ASP A 333 0.87 16.18 24.23
C ASP A 333 -0.03 17.42 24.05
N LEU A 334 -0.40 17.77 22.81
CA LEU A 334 -1.28 18.91 22.54
C LEU A 334 -2.68 18.75 23.12
N VAL A 335 -3.23 17.52 23.09
CA VAL A 335 -4.56 17.24 23.68
C VAL A 335 -4.51 17.35 25.20
N VAL A 336 -3.41 16.90 25.81
CA VAL A 336 -3.16 17.03 27.24
C VAL A 336 -3.06 18.52 27.61
N GLU A 337 -2.24 19.29 26.90
CA GLU A 337 -2.07 20.75 27.09
C GLU A 337 -3.41 21.50 27.00
N SER A 338 -4.25 21.20 25.99
CA SER A 338 -5.54 21.88 25.83
C SER A 338 -6.49 21.59 26.99
N ARG A 339 -6.48 20.38 27.55
CA ARG A 339 -7.36 20.05 28.68
C ARG A 339 -7.00 20.83 29.95
N TYR A 340 -5.73 21.16 30.15
CA TYR A 340 -5.28 21.94 31.31
C TYR A 340 -5.41 23.46 31.10
N HIS A 341 -5.31 23.96 29.87
CA HIS A 341 -5.33 25.41 29.60
C HIS A 341 -6.66 26.01 29.09
N VAL A 342 -7.63 25.19 28.67
CA VAL A 342 -8.95 25.69 28.23
C VAL A 342 -9.71 26.51 29.29
N PRO A 343 -9.69 26.24 30.62
CA PRO A 343 -10.36 27.13 31.55
C PRO A 343 -9.71 28.51 31.63
N ALA A 344 -8.37 28.60 31.53
CA ALA A 344 -7.66 29.88 31.57
C ALA A 344 -7.81 30.69 30.28
N LEU A 345 -7.84 30.03 29.12
CA LEU A 345 -8.02 30.71 27.83
C LEU A 345 -9.49 31.15 27.63
N ALA A 346 -10.46 30.33 28.05
CA ALA A 346 -11.87 30.71 28.05
C ALA A 346 -12.11 31.92 28.97
N LEU A 347 -11.50 31.95 30.16
CA LEU A 347 -11.57 33.10 31.07
C LEU A 347 -10.93 34.36 30.45
N ARG A 348 -9.80 34.23 29.76
CA ARG A 348 -9.14 35.36 29.07
C ARG A 348 -9.93 35.86 27.86
N VAL A 349 -10.59 34.99 27.10
CA VAL A 349 -11.45 35.39 25.97
C VAL A 349 -12.71 36.08 26.50
N GLN A 350 -13.34 35.57 27.56
CA GLN A 350 -14.47 36.23 28.21
C GLN A 350 -14.09 37.59 28.81
N MET A 351 -12.88 37.69 29.38
CA MET A 351 -12.34 38.93 29.94
C MET A 351 -11.97 39.95 28.83
N LEU A 352 -11.48 39.50 27.68
CA LEU A 352 -11.21 40.36 26.52
C LEU A 352 -12.50 40.80 25.80
N GLU A 353 -13.52 39.96 25.74
CA GLU A 353 -14.84 40.32 25.19
C GLU A 353 -15.58 41.34 26.07
N THR A 354 -15.38 41.29 27.39
CA THR A 354 -15.92 42.29 28.32
C THR A 354 -15.11 43.60 28.30
N LEU A 355 -13.80 43.54 28.11
CA LEU A 355 -12.93 44.73 28.09
C LEU A 355 -12.86 45.43 26.73
N TRP A 356 -13.22 44.78 25.62
CA TRP A 356 -13.08 45.39 24.28
C TRP A 356 -14.18 44.98 23.27
N PRO A 357 -15.39 45.55 23.38
CA PRO A 357 -16.52 45.21 22.50
C PRO A 357 -16.39 45.65 21.03
N LYS A 358 -15.27 46.29 20.61
CA LYS A 358 -15.07 46.83 19.25
C LYS A 358 -13.95 46.18 18.42
N ALA A 359 -13.47 44.98 18.75
CA ALA A 359 -12.33 44.33 18.05
C ALA A 359 -12.73 43.44 16.84
N SER A 360 -13.65 43.87 15.98
CA SER A 360 -14.00 43.12 14.75
C SER A 360 -12.88 43.14 13.70
N ASP A 361 -11.95 44.08 13.77
CA ASP A 361 -11.05 44.38 12.63
C ASP A 361 -9.66 43.70 12.71
N ALA A 362 -9.26 43.20 13.89
CA ALA A 362 -7.94 42.60 14.11
C ALA A 362 -7.79 41.14 13.59
N LYS A 363 -8.90 40.43 13.37
CA LYS A 363 -8.91 39.03 12.85
C LYS A 363 -8.37 38.89 11.42
N LYS A 364 -8.13 40.00 10.71
CA LYS A 364 -7.62 40.01 9.33
C LYS A 364 -6.08 39.96 9.25
N ALA A 365 -5.37 40.39 10.30
CA ALA A 365 -3.91 40.55 10.27
C ALA A 365 -3.12 39.26 10.63
N SER A 366 -3.60 38.44 11.58
CA SER A 366 -2.84 37.24 12.00
C SER A 366 -2.82 36.09 10.98
N ARG A 367 -3.74 36.11 10.00
CA ARG A 367 -3.80 35.12 8.91
C ARG A 367 -2.65 35.24 7.90
N ILE A 368 -1.90 36.34 7.89
CA ILE A 368 -0.83 36.61 6.91
C ILE A 368 0.52 36.04 7.38
N GLY A 369 0.80 36.01 8.69
CA GLY A 369 2.07 35.53 9.23
C GLY A 369 2.27 34.01 9.10
N PHE A 370 1.21 33.22 9.27
CA PHE A 370 1.28 31.76 9.25
C PHE A 370 1.57 31.17 7.85
N ARG A 371 1.31 31.92 6.78
CA ARG A 371 1.54 31.49 5.39
C ARG A 371 3.03 31.45 4.99
N LYS A 372 3.89 32.25 5.63
CA LYS A 372 5.32 32.29 5.29
C LYS A 372 6.10 31.08 5.84
N LEU A 373 5.64 30.47 6.94
CA LEU A 373 6.32 29.33 7.57
C LEU A 373 6.07 28.01 6.81
N GLN A 374 4.90 27.84 6.18
CA GLN A 374 4.56 26.63 5.40
C GLN A 374 5.25 26.56 4.02
N LEU A 375 5.68 27.70 3.47
CA LEU A 375 6.43 27.75 2.21
C LEU A 375 7.87 27.24 2.38
N LEU A 376 8.44 27.35 3.59
CA LEU A 376 9.80 26.91 3.89
C LEU A 376 9.91 25.38 3.94
N GLU A 377 8.90 24.68 4.47
CA GLU A 377 8.89 23.21 4.50
C GLU A 377 8.69 22.57 3.12
N LEU A 378 7.97 23.25 2.21
CA LEU A 378 7.78 22.76 0.85
C LEU A 378 9.06 22.87 0.01
N TYR A 379 9.88 23.90 0.27
CA TYR A 379 11.16 24.09 -0.41
C TYR A 379 12.19 23.01 -0.02
N LEU A 380 12.20 22.60 1.25
CA LEU A 380 13.10 21.54 1.75
C LEU A 380 12.72 20.14 1.24
N GLY A 381 11.42 19.86 1.05
CA GLY A 381 10.96 18.57 0.50
C GLY A 381 11.28 18.36 -0.99
N VAL A 382 11.27 19.43 -1.79
CA VAL A 382 11.61 19.36 -3.23
C VAL A 382 13.11 19.18 -3.44
N LEU A 383 13.94 19.84 -2.62
CA LEU A 383 15.40 19.68 -2.64
C LEU A 383 15.84 18.24 -2.31
N TRP A 384 15.12 17.54 -1.44
CA TRP A 384 15.40 16.14 -1.10
C TRP A 384 15.15 15.16 -2.26
N PHE A 385 14.08 15.38 -3.05
CA PHE A 385 13.77 14.55 -4.22
C PHE A 385 14.75 14.76 -5.38
N SER A 386 15.25 15.99 -5.57
CA SER A 386 16.30 16.27 -6.56
C SER A 386 17.65 15.67 -6.19
N PHE A 387 17.96 15.51 -4.90
CA PHE A 387 19.21 14.91 -4.43
C PHE A 387 19.26 13.39 -4.67
N LEU A 388 18.13 12.69 -4.54
CA LEU A 388 18.04 11.24 -4.82
C LEU A 388 18.11 10.90 -6.32
N ALA A 389 17.65 11.79 -7.20
CA ALA A 389 17.74 11.60 -8.64
C ALA A 389 19.17 11.68 -9.19
N VAL A 390 20.09 12.35 -8.48
CA VAL A 390 21.50 12.51 -8.88
C VAL A 390 22.38 11.35 -8.40
N ILE A 391 21.96 10.63 -7.36
CA ILE A 391 22.73 9.49 -6.81
C ILE A 391 22.45 8.18 -7.58
N GLY A 392 21.35 8.07 -8.32
CA GLY A 392 21.00 6.89 -9.13
C GLY A 392 21.63 6.80 -10.53
N SER A 393 22.59 7.67 -10.87
CA SER A 393 23.23 7.75 -12.20
C SER A 393 24.74 7.43 -12.16
N LYS A 394 25.20 6.62 -11.19
CA LYS A 394 26.56 6.10 -11.17
C LYS A 394 26.56 4.59 -10.96
#